data_AF-A0AAW6NJM3-F1
#
_entry.id   AF-A0AAW6NJM3-F1
#
_cell.length_a   1.000
_cell.length_b   1.000
_cell.length_c   1.000
_cell.angle_alpha   90.00
_cell.angle_beta   90.00
_cell.angle_gamma   90.00
#
_symmetry.space_group_name_H-M   'P 1'
#
loop_
_entity.id
_entity.type
_entity.pdbx_description
1 polymer ?
#
loop_
_entity_poly.entity_id
_entity_poly.type
_entity_poly.pdbx_seq_one_letter_code
_entity_poly.pdbx_strand_id
1 'polypeptide(L)'
;PMVLRGEYFSDQALDVGMAEVSLIPESELLGKTVREIGFRTRYGLNVVGLKRDGVALEGAVVDEPILLGDIFLVVGNWKLISQLGQKGRDFVVLNMPIEESDASPAHSQAPHAIFCLVLMVALMLTDEIPNPVAAIIACLLMGKFRCIDAESAYKAIHWPSIILIVGMMPFALALQKTGGVDLIVKGLMDVGGGYGPYLMMVCLFVMCATIGLFISNTATAVLMAPIALAMAKSMGVSPYPFAMMVAMAASAAFMTPVSSPVNTLVLGPGNYRFSDFVKLGVPFTVLVMLVCVVLIPVLFP
;
A
#
# COMPACT_ATOMS: atom_id res chain seq x y z
N PRO A 1 31.46 -4.37 34.18
CA PRO A 1 30.52 -3.30 33.77
C PRO A 1 30.32 -3.29 32.25
N MET A 2 29.12 -3.68 31.79
CA MET A 2 28.76 -3.65 30.37
C MET A 2 28.71 -2.18 29.93
N VAL A 3 29.55 -1.81 28.97
CA VAL A 3 29.63 -0.43 28.46
C VAL A 3 28.42 -0.20 27.56
N LEU A 4 27.41 0.50 28.06
CA LEU A 4 26.20 0.85 27.33
C LEU A 4 26.56 1.87 26.24
N ARG A 5 26.75 1.42 24.99
CA ARG A 5 26.85 2.28 23.80
C ARG A 5 25.46 2.70 23.35
N GLY A 6 25.33 3.88 22.72
CA GLY A 6 24.04 4.41 22.25
C GLY A 6 23.25 3.44 21.35
N GLU A 7 23.95 2.62 20.56
CA GLU A 7 23.37 1.55 19.73
C GLU A 7 22.53 0.54 20.54
N TYR A 8 22.91 0.24 21.80
CA TYR A 8 22.17 -0.70 22.65
C TYR A 8 20.75 -0.22 22.97
N PHE A 9 20.57 1.09 23.17
CA PHE A 9 19.25 1.66 23.46
C PHE A 9 18.38 1.76 22.20
N SER A 10 18.99 2.03 21.05
CA SER A 10 18.29 2.04 19.76
C SER A 10 17.78 0.65 19.37
N ASP A 11 18.60 -0.38 19.54
CA ASP A 11 18.20 -1.77 19.26
C ASP A 11 17.09 -2.24 20.21
N GLN A 12 17.16 -1.90 21.50
CA GLN A 12 16.11 -2.27 22.45
C GLN A 12 14.81 -1.46 22.31
N ALA A 13 14.88 -0.21 21.84
CA ALA A 13 13.68 0.59 21.60
C ALA A 13 12.80 -0.01 20.49
N LEU A 14 13.41 -0.67 19.50
CA LEU A 14 12.69 -1.36 18.42
C LEU A 14 11.96 -2.62 18.90
N ASP A 15 12.47 -3.29 19.94
CA ASP A 15 11.86 -4.47 20.53
C ASP A 15 10.69 -4.15 21.49
N VAL A 16 10.52 -2.88 21.86
CA VAL A 16 9.47 -2.42 22.79
C VAL A 16 8.29 -1.85 22.01
N GLY A 17 7.11 -2.41 22.25
CA GLY A 17 5.86 -2.06 21.61
C GLY A 17 4.81 -1.50 22.56
N MET A 18 3.77 -0.91 21.96
CA MET A 18 2.52 -0.52 22.61
C MET A 18 1.35 -1.18 21.91
N ALA A 19 0.42 -1.75 22.68
CA ALA A 19 -0.81 -2.30 22.15
C ALA A 19 -2.01 -1.99 23.04
N GLU A 20 -3.18 -1.87 22.41
CA GLU A 20 -4.46 -1.77 23.11
C GLU A 20 -5.06 -3.17 23.26
N VAL A 21 -5.41 -3.54 24.48
CA VAL A 21 -5.91 -4.87 24.85
C VAL A 21 -7.20 -4.71 25.63
N SER A 22 -8.22 -5.51 25.34
CA SER A 22 -9.46 -5.58 26.11
C SER A 22 -9.61 -6.96 26.74
N LEU A 23 -10.39 -7.04 27.82
CA LEU A 23 -10.77 -8.33 28.39
C LEU A 23 -11.93 -8.98 27.63
N ILE A 24 -11.93 -10.31 27.67
CA ILE A 24 -12.99 -11.15 27.17
C ILE A 24 -14.09 -11.28 28.25
N PRO A 25 -15.39 -11.32 27.89
CA PRO A 25 -16.48 -11.43 28.87
C PRO A 25 -16.40 -12.62 29.81
N GLU A 26 -15.78 -13.72 29.39
CA GLU A 26 -15.61 -14.93 30.19
C GLU A 26 -14.34 -14.94 31.07
N SER A 27 -13.60 -13.83 31.15
CA SER A 27 -12.34 -13.77 31.90
C SER A 27 -12.55 -13.78 33.42
N GLU A 28 -11.75 -14.60 34.11
CA GLU A 28 -11.67 -14.65 35.59
C GLU A 28 -10.96 -13.43 36.23
N LEU A 29 -10.53 -12.49 35.39
CA LEU A 29 -9.83 -11.27 35.79
C LEU A 29 -10.78 -10.08 35.98
N LEU A 30 -12.05 -10.22 35.62
CA LEU A 30 -13.07 -9.20 35.84
C LEU A 30 -13.23 -8.90 37.34
N GLY A 31 -13.28 -7.61 37.68
CA GLY A 31 -13.40 -7.12 39.06
C GLY A 31 -12.10 -7.10 39.86
N LYS A 32 -10.99 -7.61 39.33
CA LYS A 32 -9.66 -7.52 39.98
C LYS A 32 -8.95 -6.23 39.56
N THR A 33 -8.03 -5.76 40.39
CA THR A 33 -7.15 -4.62 40.05
C THR A 33 -5.93 -5.08 39.26
N VAL A 34 -5.30 -4.18 38.50
CA VAL A 34 -4.05 -4.48 37.78
C VAL A 34 -2.96 -4.96 38.76
N ARG A 35 -2.96 -4.44 39.99
CA ARG A 35 -2.08 -4.88 41.08
C ARG A 35 -2.30 -6.33 41.47
N GLU A 36 -3.55 -6.73 41.69
CA GLU A 36 -3.91 -8.10 42.09
C GLU A 36 -3.62 -9.13 41.00
N ILE A 37 -3.80 -8.75 39.74
CA ILE A 37 -3.46 -9.58 38.59
C ILE A 37 -1.94 -9.78 38.48
N GLY A 38 -1.15 -8.85 39.01
CA GLY A 38 0.30 -8.88 38.92
C GLY A 38 0.77 -8.87 37.47
N PHE A 39 0.16 -8.02 36.64
CA PHE A 39 0.28 -8.07 35.17
C PHE A 39 1.73 -8.12 34.67
N ARG A 40 2.62 -7.31 35.28
CA ARG A 40 4.06 -7.31 34.98
C ARG A 40 4.75 -8.63 35.30
N THR A 41 4.44 -9.25 36.43
CA THR A 41 5.07 -10.52 36.84
C THR A 41 4.52 -11.69 36.05
N ARG A 42 3.21 -11.69 35.76
CA ARG A 42 2.51 -12.79 35.10
C ARG A 42 2.73 -12.81 33.58
N TYR A 43 2.75 -11.64 32.94
CA TYR A 43 2.82 -11.51 31.49
C TYR A 43 4.10 -10.82 30.98
N GLY A 44 4.92 -10.24 31.87
CA GLY A 44 6.13 -9.50 31.48
C GLY A 44 5.85 -8.15 30.80
N LEU A 45 4.61 -7.66 30.89
CA LEU A 45 4.13 -6.44 30.24
C LEU A 45 3.73 -5.39 31.27
N ASN A 46 3.87 -4.10 30.96
CA ASN A 46 3.44 -3.02 31.84
C ASN A 46 2.14 -2.41 31.33
N VAL A 47 1.16 -2.21 32.21
CA VAL A 47 -0.04 -1.42 31.89
C VAL A 47 0.28 0.04 32.16
N VAL A 48 0.10 0.90 31.15
CA VAL A 48 0.42 2.33 31.22
C VAL A 48 -0.84 3.18 31.35
N GLY A 49 -1.96 2.70 30.79
CA GLY A 49 -3.23 3.43 30.84
C GLY A 49 -4.42 2.50 30.75
N LEU A 50 -5.57 3.00 31.18
CA LEU A 50 -6.87 2.34 31.06
C LEU A 50 -7.86 3.34 30.49
N LYS A 51 -8.65 2.89 29.52
CA LYS A 51 -9.67 3.65 28.82
C LYS A 51 -11.02 2.96 29.04
N ARG A 52 -11.99 3.71 29.54
CA ARG A 52 -13.36 3.26 29.82
C ARG A 52 -14.34 4.16 29.08
N ASP A 53 -15.27 3.56 28.35
CA ASP A 53 -16.30 4.28 27.56
C ASP A 53 -15.73 5.36 26.64
N GLY A 54 -14.53 5.14 26.09
CA GLY A 54 -13.88 6.10 25.19
C GLY A 54 -13.01 7.17 25.87
N VAL A 55 -13.03 7.26 27.21
CA VAL A 55 -12.27 8.26 27.98
C VAL A 55 -11.11 7.60 28.70
N ALA A 56 -9.93 8.21 28.63
CA ALA A 56 -8.77 7.76 29.41
C ALA A 56 -8.98 8.09 30.88
N LEU A 57 -8.80 7.11 31.76
CA LEU A 57 -8.89 7.33 33.21
C LEU A 57 -7.63 8.05 33.70
N GLU A 58 -7.85 9.17 34.38
CA GLU A 58 -6.79 9.94 35.04
C GLU A 58 -6.61 9.43 36.48
N GLY A 59 -5.39 9.01 36.84
CA GLY A 59 -5.05 8.59 38.21
C GLY A 59 -4.30 7.26 38.29
N ALA A 60 -4.36 6.63 39.46
CA ALA A 60 -3.69 5.36 39.73
C ALA A 60 -4.45 4.19 39.09
N VAL A 61 -4.25 4.01 37.78
CA VAL A 61 -4.79 2.89 36.97
C VAL A 61 -4.53 1.51 37.60
N VAL A 62 -3.51 1.42 38.45
CA VAL A 62 -3.06 0.19 39.11
C VAL A 62 -4.06 -0.35 40.15
N ASP A 63 -4.83 0.54 40.79
CA ASP A 63 -5.67 0.23 41.95
C ASP A 63 -7.18 0.25 41.62
N GLU A 64 -7.55 0.57 40.37
CA GLU A 64 -8.95 0.54 39.93
C GLU A 64 -9.39 -0.88 39.55
N PRO A 65 -10.60 -1.31 39.97
CA PRO A 65 -11.16 -2.58 39.56
C PRO A 65 -11.53 -2.54 38.08
N ILE A 66 -11.17 -3.61 37.41
CA ILE A 66 -11.35 -3.76 35.99
C ILE A 66 -12.77 -4.19 35.66
N LEU A 67 -13.40 -3.49 34.72
CA LEU A 67 -14.74 -3.75 34.23
C LEU A 67 -14.73 -4.29 32.79
N LEU A 68 -15.85 -4.91 32.42
CA LEU A 68 -16.09 -5.33 31.05
C LEU A 68 -16.13 -4.11 30.13
N GLY A 69 -15.40 -4.17 29.00
CA GLY A 69 -15.30 -3.06 28.04
C GLY A 69 -14.15 -2.09 28.30
N ASP A 70 -13.38 -2.29 29.38
CA ASP A 70 -12.15 -1.55 29.61
C ASP A 70 -11.06 -1.93 28.61
N ILE A 71 -10.37 -0.91 28.09
CA ILE A 71 -9.23 -1.05 27.17
C ILE A 71 -7.95 -0.66 27.93
N PHE A 72 -7.02 -1.59 27.99
CA PHE A 72 -5.68 -1.43 28.57
C PHE A 72 -4.68 -1.02 27.50
N LEU A 73 -3.88 0.01 27.79
CA LEU A 73 -2.68 0.29 27.02
C LEU A 73 -1.50 -0.44 27.66
N VAL A 74 -0.95 -1.45 26.98
CA VAL A 74 0.18 -2.24 27.46
C VAL A 74 1.47 -1.89 26.72
N VAL A 75 2.57 -1.79 27.46
CA VAL A 75 3.93 -1.55 26.95
C VAL A 75 4.84 -2.71 27.34
N GLY A 76 5.60 -3.24 26.38
CA GLY A 76 6.61 -4.26 26.65
C GLY A 76 7.20 -4.86 25.38
N ASN A 77 7.86 -6.01 25.51
CA ASN A 77 8.46 -6.68 24.36
C ASN A 77 7.38 -7.16 23.39
N TRP A 78 7.52 -6.87 22.10
CA TRP A 78 6.58 -7.28 21.04
C TRP A 78 6.21 -8.76 21.08
N LYS A 79 7.19 -9.65 21.31
CA LYS A 79 6.95 -11.10 21.41
C LYS A 79 6.01 -11.47 22.54
N LEU A 80 6.04 -10.75 23.66
CA LEU A 80 5.16 -10.99 24.81
C LEU A 80 3.76 -10.44 24.56
N ILE A 81 3.64 -9.28 23.88
CA ILE A 81 2.36 -8.71 23.46
C ILE A 81 1.65 -9.66 22.49
N SER A 82 2.36 -10.16 21.47
CA SER A 82 1.83 -11.11 20.50
C SER A 82 1.40 -12.44 21.16
N GLN A 83 2.16 -12.92 22.15
CA GLN A 83 1.78 -14.09 22.96
C GLN A 83 0.53 -13.86 23.81
N LEU A 84 0.32 -12.64 24.34
CA LEU A 84 -0.87 -12.30 25.09
C LEU A 84 -2.14 -12.47 24.25
N GLY A 85 -2.10 -12.05 22.97
CA GLY A 85 -3.22 -12.19 22.04
C GLY A 85 -3.44 -13.59 21.50
N GLN A 86 -2.39 -14.40 21.30
CA GLN A 86 -2.52 -15.75 20.74
C GLN A 86 -2.82 -16.83 21.81
N LYS A 87 -2.30 -16.66 23.04
CA LYS A 87 -2.42 -17.67 24.12
C LYS A 87 -3.36 -17.26 25.25
N GLY A 88 -3.72 -15.99 25.36
CA GLY A 88 -4.58 -15.49 26.43
C GLY A 88 -6.03 -15.90 26.24
N ARG A 89 -6.60 -16.66 27.19
CA ARG A 89 -8.06 -16.88 27.27
C ARG A 89 -8.82 -15.67 27.83
N ASP A 90 -8.07 -14.68 28.34
CA ASP A 90 -8.61 -13.56 29.09
C ASP A 90 -8.61 -12.26 28.28
N PHE A 91 -7.78 -12.14 27.24
CA PHE A 91 -7.48 -10.87 26.57
C PHE A 91 -7.61 -10.95 25.06
N VAL A 92 -8.18 -9.90 24.46
CA VAL A 92 -8.21 -9.66 23.02
C VAL A 92 -7.39 -8.41 22.74
N VAL A 93 -6.36 -8.55 21.90
CA VAL A 93 -5.58 -7.40 21.42
C VAL A 93 -6.39 -6.70 20.33
N LEU A 94 -6.87 -5.48 20.63
CA LEU A 94 -7.76 -4.72 19.76
C LEU A 94 -7.00 -3.98 18.66
N ASN A 95 -5.79 -3.52 18.98
CA ASN A 95 -4.94 -2.78 18.08
C ASN A 95 -3.51 -3.29 18.28
N MET A 96 -3.12 -4.27 17.46
CA MET A 96 -1.71 -4.42 17.13
C MET A 96 -1.44 -3.36 16.05
N PRO A 97 -0.41 -2.50 16.18
CA PRO A 97 0.05 -1.74 15.04
C PRO A 97 0.24 -2.73 13.90
N ILE A 98 -0.40 -2.44 12.79
CA ILE A 98 -0.45 -3.28 11.58
C ILE A 98 0.98 -3.58 11.06
N GLU A 99 1.97 -2.88 11.61
CA GLU A 99 3.41 -3.06 11.43
C GLU A 99 3.95 -4.44 11.89
N GLU A 100 3.26 -5.21 12.74
CA GLU A 100 3.71 -6.58 13.08
C GLU A 100 3.54 -7.59 11.94
N SER A 101 2.69 -7.36 10.92
CA SER A 101 2.61 -8.31 9.80
C SER A 101 3.67 -8.12 8.71
N ASP A 102 4.39 -6.99 8.72
CA ASP A 102 5.39 -6.63 7.70
C ASP A 102 6.76 -6.23 8.27
N ALA A 103 6.98 -6.36 9.59
CA ALA A 103 8.29 -6.14 10.18
C ALA A 103 9.30 -7.16 9.63
N SER A 104 10.02 -6.75 8.59
CA SER A 104 11.04 -7.52 7.91
C SER A 104 11.98 -8.19 8.93
N PRO A 105 12.15 -9.53 8.92
CA PRO A 105 12.78 -10.28 10.00
C PRO A 105 14.26 -9.97 10.30
N ALA A 106 14.90 -9.03 9.59
CA ALA A 106 16.34 -8.88 9.67
C ALA A 106 16.82 -7.45 9.39
N HIS A 107 16.64 -6.54 10.36
CA HIS A 107 17.20 -5.18 10.31
C HIS A 107 18.72 -5.17 10.11
N SER A 108 19.42 -6.22 10.57
CA SER A 108 20.86 -6.44 10.34
C SER A 108 21.23 -6.78 8.88
N GLN A 109 20.25 -7.14 8.05
CA GLN A 109 20.43 -7.48 6.63
C GLN A 109 20.04 -6.34 5.68
N ALA A 110 19.63 -5.18 6.23
CA ALA A 110 19.34 -3.96 5.46
C ALA A 110 20.40 -3.60 4.40
N PRO A 111 21.73 -3.65 4.66
CA PRO A 111 22.71 -3.34 3.61
C PRO A 111 22.69 -4.34 2.45
N HIS A 112 22.44 -5.63 2.72
CA HIS A 112 22.32 -6.65 1.68
C HIS A 112 21.04 -6.48 0.86
N ALA A 113 19.92 -6.11 1.50
CA ALA A 113 18.68 -5.81 0.80
C ALA A 113 18.82 -4.59 -0.13
N ILE A 114 19.47 -3.52 0.35
CA ILE A 114 19.77 -2.33 -0.47
C ILE A 114 20.67 -2.70 -1.64
N PHE A 115 21.71 -3.51 -1.41
CA PHE A 115 22.57 -3.99 -2.48
C PHE A 115 21.79 -4.76 -3.56
N CYS A 116 20.92 -5.69 -3.16
CA CYS A 116 20.06 -6.43 -4.11
C CYS A 116 19.15 -5.51 -4.92
N LEU A 117 18.57 -4.49 -4.28
CA LEU A 117 17.71 -3.50 -4.93
C LEU A 117 18.50 -2.66 -5.95
N VAL A 118 19.63 -2.11 -5.55
CA VAL A 118 20.50 -1.31 -6.44
C VAL A 118 20.98 -2.14 -7.62
N LEU A 119 21.38 -3.38 -7.38
CA LEU A 119 21.76 -4.31 -8.44
C LEU A 119 20.61 -4.58 -9.41
N MET A 120 19.40 -4.84 -8.90
CA MET A 120 18.21 -5.04 -9.75
C MET A 120 17.98 -3.85 -10.68
N VAL A 121 18.02 -2.64 -10.13
CA VAL A 121 17.83 -1.39 -10.89
C VAL A 121 18.94 -1.23 -11.93
N ALA A 122 20.19 -1.45 -11.56
CA ALA A 122 21.32 -1.37 -12.50
C ALA A 122 21.15 -2.35 -13.68
N LEU A 123 20.73 -3.60 -13.41
CA LEU A 123 20.49 -4.61 -14.45
C LEU A 123 19.31 -4.23 -15.37
N MET A 124 18.25 -3.64 -14.81
CA MET A 124 17.10 -3.15 -15.59
C MET A 124 17.46 -1.94 -16.47
N LEU A 125 18.44 -1.12 -16.06
CA LEU A 125 18.88 0.04 -16.84
C LEU A 125 19.82 -0.32 -18.00
N THR A 126 20.52 -1.45 -17.90
CA THR A 126 21.46 -1.89 -18.93
C THR A 126 20.80 -2.47 -20.20
N ASP A 127 19.48 -2.71 -20.20
CA ASP A 127 18.68 -3.34 -21.28
C ASP A 127 19.21 -4.70 -21.83
N GLU A 128 20.38 -5.17 -21.40
CA GLU A 128 20.96 -6.45 -21.82
C GLU A 128 20.23 -7.66 -21.23
N ILE A 129 19.63 -7.49 -20.05
CA ILE A 129 18.92 -8.56 -19.34
C ILE A 129 17.43 -8.20 -19.31
N PRO A 130 16.52 -9.10 -19.72
CA PRO A 130 15.09 -8.87 -19.59
C PRO A 130 14.71 -8.53 -18.14
N ASN A 131 13.93 -7.47 -17.94
CA ASN A 131 13.48 -7.01 -16.62
C ASN A 131 12.94 -8.11 -15.69
N PRO A 132 12.15 -9.11 -16.17
CA PRO A 132 11.70 -10.21 -15.31
C PRO A 132 12.85 -11.06 -14.76
N VAL A 133 13.91 -11.25 -15.56
CA VAL A 133 15.09 -12.03 -15.16
C VAL A 133 15.88 -11.26 -14.10
N ALA A 134 16.07 -9.95 -14.28
CA ALA A 134 16.72 -9.08 -13.29
C ALA A 134 15.99 -9.12 -11.93
N ALA A 135 14.64 -9.08 -11.94
CA ALA A 135 13.83 -9.18 -10.73
C ALA A 135 13.98 -10.54 -10.03
N ILE A 136 14.00 -11.65 -10.78
CA ILE A 136 14.19 -12.99 -10.22
C ILE A 136 15.59 -13.14 -9.59
N ILE A 137 16.63 -12.62 -10.26
CA ILE A 137 18.00 -12.63 -9.71
C ILE A 137 18.05 -11.90 -8.36
N ALA A 138 17.44 -10.72 -8.27
CA ALA A 138 17.40 -9.94 -7.03
C ALA A 138 16.62 -10.68 -5.92
N CYS A 139 15.50 -11.31 -6.25
CA CYS A 139 14.72 -12.13 -5.32
C CYS A 139 15.53 -13.32 -4.77
N LEU A 140 16.24 -14.05 -5.64
CA LEU A 140 17.11 -15.16 -5.24
C LEU A 140 18.27 -14.71 -4.35
N LEU A 141 18.85 -13.54 -4.64
CA LEU A 141 19.89 -12.94 -3.79
C LEU A 141 19.35 -12.53 -2.41
N MET A 142 18.15 -11.96 -2.34
CA MET A 142 17.50 -11.65 -1.05
C MET A 142 17.27 -12.91 -0.21
N GLY A 143 16.86 -14.02 -0.83
CA GLY A 143 16.79 -15.32 -0.16
C GLY A 143 18.17 -15.84 0.30
N LYS A 144 19.19 -15.71 -0.55
CA LYS A 144 20.58 -16.12 -0.22
C LYS A 144 21.15 -15.35 0.97
N PHE A 145 20.91 -14.05 1.05
CA PHE A 145 21.33 -13.20 2.16
C PHE A 145 20.41 -13.31 3.38
N ARG A 146 19.40 -14.19 3.35
CA ARG A 146 18.40 -14.38 4.41
C ARG A 146 17.71 -13.07 4.79
N CYS A 147 17.51 -12.18 3.82
CA CYS A 147 16.73 -10.95 4.01
C CYS A 147 15.24 -11.26 4.11
N ILE A 148 14.80 -12.32 3.41
CA ILE A 148 13.41 -12.78 3.40
C ILE A 148 13.38 -14.31 3.40
N ASP A 149 12.42 -14.89 4.11
CA ASP A 149 12.11 -16.32 4.04
C ASP A 149 11.18 -16.64 2.86
N ALA A 150 11.13 -17.91 2.45
CA ALA A 150 10.33 -18.31 1.31
C ALA A 150 8.83 -18.06 1.50
N GLU A 151 8.31 -18.21 2.72
CA GLU A 151 6.88 -18.02 3.01
C GLU A 151 6.50 -16.54 2.89
N SER A 152 7.31 -15.64 3.47
CA SER A 152 7.16 -14.19 3.33
C SER A 152 7.29 -13.73 1.87
N ALA A 153 8.23 -14.32 1.10
CA ALA A 153 8.37 -14.02 -0.32
C ALA A 153 7.11 -14.40 -1.12
N TYR A 154 6.50 -15.56 -0.84
CA TYR A 154 5.24 -15.96 -1.47
C TYR A 154 4.06 -15.09 -1.05
N LYS A 155 4.00 -14.68 0.23
CA LYS A 155 2.97 -13.76 0.75
C LYS A 155 3.08 -12.35 0.15
N ALA A 156 4.29 -11.91 -0.17
CA ALA A 156 4.52 -10.62 -0.84
C ALA A 156 4.02 -10.58 -2.29
N ILE A 157 3.69 -11.73 -2.90
CA ILE A 157 3.12 -11.78 -4.24
C ILE A 157 1.65 -11.33 -4.19
N HIS A 158 1.37 -10.20 -4.83
CA HIS A 158 0.00 -9.70 -4.99
C HIS A 158 -0.75 -10.45 -6.11
N TRP A 159 -1.18 -11.68 -5.82
CA TRP A 159 -1.93 -12.55 -6.74
C TRP A 159 -3.11 -11.88 -7.45
N PRO A 160 -3.93 -11.02 -6.81
CA PRO A 160 -5.02 -10.34 -7.50
C PRO A 160 -4.54 -9.48 -8.68
N SER A 161 -3.39 -8.80 -8.56
CA SER A 161 -2.84 -7.99 -9.65
C SER A 161 -2.37 -8.87 -10.82
N ILE A 162 -1.70 -9.99 -10.53
CA ILE A 162 -1.22 -10.91 -11.58
C ILE A 162 -2.39 -11.50 -12.34
N ILE A 163 -3.40 -12.01 -11.62
CA ILE A 163 -4.61 -12.60 -12.22
C ILE A 163 -5.33 -11.54 -13.07
N LEU A 164 -5.39 -10.30 -12.60
CA LEU A 164 -6.01 -9.21 -13.35
C LEU A 164 -5.25 -8.92 -14.65
N ILE A 165 -3.92 -8.76 -14.59
CA ILE A 165 -3.10 -8.50 -15.78
C ILE A 165 -3.26 -9.63 -16.81
N VAL A 166 -3.19 -10.88 -16.35
CA VAL A 166 -3.33 -12.06 -17.22
C VAL A 166 -4.74 -12.16 -17.78
N GLY A 167 -5.78 -11.91 -16.98
CA GLY A 167 -7.18 -11.95 -17.41
C GLY A 167 -7.56 -10.82 -18.37
N MET A 168 -6.90 -9.67 -18.26
CA MET A 168 -7.15 -8.53 -19.15
C MET A 168 -6.52 -8.71 -20.54
N MET A 169 -5.48 -9.54 -20.70
CA MET A 169 -4.89 -9.81 -22.03
C MET A 169 -5.91 -10.42 -23.02
N PRO A 170 -6.64 -11.51 -22.68
CA PRO A 170 -7.72 -12.03 -23.53
C PRO A 170 -8.84 -11.01 -23.77
N PHE A 171 -9.23 -10.24 -22.74
CA PHE A 171 -10.26 -9.21 -22.88
C PHE A 171 -9.84 -8.12 -23.86
N ALA A 172 -8.61 -7.61 -23.75
CA ALA A 172 -8.05 -6.62 -24.66
C ALA A 172 -8.00 -7.15 -26.11
N LEU A 173 -7.58 -8.40 -26.30
CA LEU A 173 -7.59 -9.06 -27.61
C LEU A 173 -9.00 -9.23 -28.16
N ALA A 174 -9.97 -9.59 -27.32
CA ALA A 174 -11.37 -9.71 -27.72
C ALA A 174 -11.95 -8.35 -28.12
N LEU A 175 -11.72 -7.30 -27.32
CA LEU A 175 -12.17 -5.93 -27.60
C LEU A 175 -11.56 -5.37 -28.88
N GLN A 176 -10.30 -5.72 -29.16
CA GLN A 176 -9.65 -5.37 -30.43
C GLN A 176 -10.25 -6.14 -31.61
N LYS A 177 -10.48 -7.44 -31.47
CA LYS A 177 -11.07 -8.28 -32.55
C LYS A 177 -12.53 -7.97 -32.83
N THR A 178 -13.31 -7.55 -31.84
CA THR A 178 -14.72 -7.15 -32.02
C THR A 178 -14.88 -5.75 -32.59
N GLY A 179 -13.78 -5.01 -32.79
CA GLY A 179 -13.80 -3.62 -33.26
C GLY A 179 -14.23 -2.60 -32.20
N GLY A 180 -14.31 -3.00 -30.93
CA GLY A 180 -14.63 -2.08 -29.83
C GLY A 180 -13.57 -1.01 -29.64
N VAL A 181 -12.29 -1.37 -29.79
CA VAL A 181 -11.18 -0.40 -29.81
C VAL A 181 -11.36 0.59 -30.98
N ASP A 182 -11.68 0.11 -32.18
CA ASP A 182 -11.84 0.97 -33.36
C ASP A 182 -13.02 1.95 -33.21
N LEU A 183 -14.12 1.54 -32.56
CA LEU A 183 -15.24 2.42 -32.25
C LEU A 183 -14.84 3.54 -31.29
N ILE A 184 -14.10 3.21 -30.23
CA ILE A 184 -13.61 4.18 -29.25
C ILE A 184 -12.66 5.17 -29.92
N VAL A 185 -11.68 4.66 -30.67
CA VAL A 185 -10.72 5.46 -31.43
C VAL A 185 -11.44 6.39 -32.40
N LYS A 186 -12.43 5.89 -33.14
CA LYS A 186 -13.21 6.71 -34.09
C LYS A 186 -13.97 7.82 -33.38
N GLY A 187 -14.66 7.53 -32.28
CA GLY A 187 -15.35 8.57 -31.49
C GLY A 187 -14.39 9.63 -30.94
N LEU A 188 -13.20 9.23 -30.50
CA LEU A 188 -12.14 10.14 -30.06
C LEU A 188 -11.59 10.99 -31.21
N MET A 189 -11.38 10.38 -32.38
CA MET A 189 -10.93 11.07 -33.60
C MET A 189 -11.95 12.06 -34.13
N ASP A 190 -13.25 11.77 -34.04
CA ASP A 190 -14.32 12.68 -34.43
C ASP A 190 -14.36 13.93 -33.53
N VAL A 191 -14.02 13.78 -32.25
CA VAL A 191 -13.98 14.90 -31.28
C VAL A 191 -12.68 15.69 -31.35
N GLY A 192 -11.53 15.02 -31.48
CA GLY A 192 -10.21 15.62 -31.27
C GLY A 192 -9.20 15.46 -32.40
N GLY A 193 -9.47 14.63 -33.41
CA GLY A 193 -8.50 14.25 -34.44
C GLY A 193 -8.03 15.41 -35.33
N GLY A 194 -8.88 16.42 -35.55
CA GLY A 194 -8.54 17.61 -36.35
C GLY A 194 -7.62 18.62 -35.66
N TYR A 195 -7.45 18.52 -34.33
CA TYR A 195 -6.72 19.52 -33.52
C TYR A 195 -5.30 19.06 -33.14
N GLY A 196 -4.87 17.91 -33.65
CA GLY A 196 -3.50 17.39 -33.51
C GLY A 196 -3.26 16.47 -32.30
N PRO A 197 -2.03 15.94 -32.16
CA PRO A 197 -1.69 14.90 -31.17
C PRO A 197 -1.90 15.32 -29.71
N TYR A 198 -1.68 16.60 -29.39
CA TYR A 198 -1.83 17.11 -28.02
C TYR A 198 -3.26 17.04 -27.51
N LEU A 199 -4.25 17.42 -28.33
CA LEU A 199 -5.65 17.31 -27.92
C LEU A 199 -6.06 15.84 -27.75
N MET A 200 -5.52 14.95 -28.58
CA MET A 200 -5.78 13.52 -28.44
C MET A 200 -5.23 12.96 -27.13
N MET A 201 -4.04 13.40 -26.70
CA MET A 201 -3.49 13.03 -25.39
C MET A 201 -4.36 13.54 -24.23
N VAL A 202 -4.92 14.75 -24.34
CA VAL A 202 -5.90 15.27 -23.36
C VAL A 202 -7.14 14.38 -23.32
N CYS A 203 -7.74 14.07 -24.45
CA CYS A 203 -8.93 13.22 -24.51
C CYS A 203 -8.65 11.81 -23.94
N LEU A 204 -7.49 11.25 -24.27
CA LEU A 204 -7.02 9.98 -23.73
C LEU A 204 -6.84 10.02 -22.21
N PHE A 205 -6.24 11.09 -21.69
CA PHE A 205 -6.06 11.29 -20.26
C PHE A 205 -7.40 11.35 -19.54
N VAL A 206 -8.32 12.17 -20.04
CA VAL A 206 -9.65 12.36 -19.44
C VAL A 206 -10.42 11.05 -19.45
N MET A 207 -10.41 10.31 -20.56
CA MET A 207 -11.05 9.00 -20.64
C MET A 207 -10.45 8.02 -19.63
N CYS A 208 -9.12 7.94 -19.56
CA CYS A 208 -8.41 7.08 -18.63
C CYS A 208 -8.72 7.43 -17.16
N ALA A 209 -8.64 8.71 -16.80
CA ALA A 209 -8.93 9.20 -15.46
C ALA A 209 -10.40 8.94 -15.06
N THR A 210 -11.34 9.08 -16.00
CA THR A 210 -12.76 8.82 -15.75
C THR A 210 -13.03 7.34 -15.48
N ILE A 211 -12.41 6.45 -16.26
CA ILE A 211 -12.51 5.00 -16.04
C ILE A 211 -11.84 4.60 -14.72
N GLY A 212 -10.69 5.21 -14.40
CA GLY A 212 -9.94 5.01 -13.16
C GLY A 212 -10.67 5.45 -11.88
N LEU A 213 -11.77 6.21 -11.98
CA LEU A 213 -12.64 6.50 -10.83
C LEU A 213 -13.31 5.24 -10.27
N PHE A 214 -13.52 4.23 -11.11
CA PHE A 214 -14.30 3.03 -10.77
C PHE A 214 -13.46 1.75 -10.75
N ILE A 215 -12.24 1.81 -11.28
CA ILE A 215 -11.37 0.66 -11.53
C ILE A 215 -10.00 0.92 -10.89
N SER A 216 -9.28 -0.14 -10.51
CA SER A 216 -7.91 -0.02 -9.99
C SER A 216 -6.94 0.54 -11.04
N ASN A 217 -5.91 1.26 -10.60
CA ASN A 217 -4.91 1.88 -11.49
C ASN A 217 -4.31 0.88 -12.49
N THR A 218 -3.95 -0.33 -12.02
CA THR A 218 -3.38 -1.39 -12.86
C THR A 218 -4.37 -1.86 -13.93
N ALA A 219 -5.63 -2.06 -13.56
CA ALA A 219 -6.65 -2.51 -14.51
C ALA A 219 -6.95 -1.45 -15.56
N THR A 220 -7.06 -0.18 -15.15
CA THR A 220 -7.26 0.95 -16.06
C THR A 220 -6.11 1.08 -17.06
N ALA A 221 -4.86 0.96 -16.62
CA ALA A 221 -3.70 1.02 -17.50
C ALA A 221 -3.73 -0.09 -18.58
N VAL A 222 -4.04 -1.33 -18.18
CA VAL A 222 -4.09 -2.47 -19.11
C VAL A 222 -5.24 -2.33 -20.11
N LEU A 223 -6.40 -1.82 -19.68
CA LEU A 223 -7.54 -1.57 -20.57
C LEU A 223 -7.28 -0.45 -21.58
N MET A 224 -6.63 0.61 -21.14
CA MET A 224 -6.40 1.82 -21.94
C MET A 224 -5.18 1.73 -22.86
N ALA A 225 -4.18 0.90 -22.53
CA ALA A 225 -2.98 0.69 -23.34
C ALA A 225 -3.27 0.32 -24.82
N PRO A 226 -4.11 -0.69 -25.14
CA PRO A 226 -4.39 -1.02 -26.54
C PRO A 226 -5.10 0.12 -27.29
N ILE A 227 -5.95 0.89 -26.61
CA ILE A 227 -6.64 2.05 -27.18
C ILE A 227 -5.62 3.14 -27.53
N ALA A 228 -4.70 3.44 -26.62
CA ALA A 228 -3.64 4.42 -26.83
C ALA A 228 -2.71 4.05 -28.00
N LEU A 229 -2.29 2.78 -28.08
CA LEU A 229 -1.47 2.27 -29.18
C LEU A 229 -2.21 2.32 -30.52
N ALA A 230 -3.49 1.97 -30.54
CA ALA A 230 -4.33 2.06 -31.73
C ALA A 230 -4.51 3.51 -32.20
N MET A 231 -4.70 4.46 -31.27
CA MET A 231 -4.78 5.89 -31.60
C MET A 231 -3.48 6.42 -32.18
N ALA A 232 -2.33 6.13 -31.56
CA ALA A 232 -1.04 6.55 -32.08
C ALA A 232 -0.82 6.02 -33.51
N LYS A 233 -1.18 4.74 -33.75
CA LYS A 233 -1.12 4.13 -35.08
C LYS A 233 -2.06 4.81 -36.08
N SER A 234 -3.29 5.14 -35.68
CA SER A 234 -4.26 5.83 -36.54
C SER A 234 -3.83 7.25 -36.90
N MET A 235 -3.08 7.92 -36.02
CA MET A 235 -2.55 9.27 -36.25
C MET A 235 -1.19 9.26 -36.96
N GLY A 236 -0.55 8.09 -37.12
CA GLY A 236 0.78 7.96 -37.71
C GLY A 236 1.90 8.55 -36.85
N VAL A 237 1.71 8.60 -35.52
CA VAL A 237 2.67 9.18 -34.56
C VAL A 237 3.30 8.10 -33.67
N SER A 238 4.36 8.49 -32.94
CA SER A 238 5.05 7.62 -31.98
C SER A 238 4.08 7.07 -30.93
N PRO A 239 4.06 5.74 -30.67
CA PRO A 239 3.21 5.13 -29.66
C PRO A 239 3.68 5.38 -28.22
N TYR A 240 4.96 5.73 -28.04
CA TYR A 240 5.57 5.95 -26.73
C TYR A 240 4.87 7.03 -25.90
N PRO A 241 4.65 8.26 -26.41
CA PRO A 241 4.00 9.29 -25.62
C PRO A 241 2.54 8.96 -25.29
N PHE A 242 1.83 8.23 -26.16
CA PHE A 242 0.46 7.76 -25.89
C PHE A 242 0.42 6.68 -24.79
N ALA A 243 1.36 5.73 -24.83
CA ALA A 243 1.47 4.69 -23.80
C ALA A 243 1.86 5.30 -22.43
N MET A 244 2.83 6.21 -22.42
CA MET A 244 3.23 6.93 -21.21
C MET A 244 2.10 7.81 -20.68
N MET A 245 1.29 8.39 -21.57
CA MET A 245 0.14 9.16 -21.15
C MET A 245 -0.88 8.30 -20.40
N VAL A 246 -1.17 7.09 -20.89
CA VAL A 246 -2.02 6.15 -20.15
C VAL A 246 -1.42 5.78 -18.80
N ALA A 247 -0.11 5.49 -18.73
CA ALA A 247 0.55 5.13 -17.48
C ALA A 247 0.43 6.24 -16.42
N MET A 248 0.63 7.49 -16.83
CA MET A 248 0.48 8.65 -15.94
C MET A 248 -0.99 8.89 -15.55
N ALA A 249 -1.91 8.83 -16.51
CA ALA A 249 -3.34 9.05 -16.26
C ALA A 249 -3.93 7.99 -15.31
N ALA A 250 -3.56 6.72 -15.50
CA ALA A 250 -3.98 5.63 -14.63
C ALA A 250 -3.40 5.74 -13.22
N SER A 251 -2.24 6.39 -13.06
CA SER A 251 -1.63 6.66 -11.76
C SER A 251 -2.22 7.89 -11.07
N ALA A 252 -2.85 8.80 -11.82
CA ALA A 252 -3.43 10.06 -11.33
C ALA A 252 -4.82 9.89 -10.67
N ALA A 253 -4.99 8.84 -9.87
CA ALA A 253 -6.23 8.48 -9.18
C ALA A 253 -6.43 9.28 -7.88
N PHE A 254 -6.47 10.61 -7.99
CA PHE A 254 -6.59 11.52 -6.84
C PHE A 254 -8.04 11.85 -6.45
N MET A 255 -8.97 11.67 -7.40
CA MET A 255 -10.35 12.13 -7.26
C MET A 255 -11.21 11.26 -6.33
N THR A 256 -10.81 10.01 -6.11
CA THR A 256 -11.62 9.01 -5.39
C THR A 256 -10.77 8.21 -4.41
N PRO A 257 -11.30 7.93 -3.20
CA PRO A 257 -10.61 7.08 -2.23
C PRO A 257 -10.69 5.58 -2.61
N VAL A 258 -11.70 5.20 -3.39
CA VAL A 258 -11.99 3.80 -3.75
C VAL A 258 -10.97 3.21 -4.73
N SER A 259 -10.39 4.05 -5.59
CA SER A 259 -9.48 3.61 -6.65
C SER A 259 -8.11 3.17 -6.16
N SER A 260 -7.71 3.61 -4.97
CA SER A 260 -6.40 3.34 -4.37
C SER A 260 -6.54 2.89 -2.91
N PRO A 261 -6.02 1.70 -2.54
CA PRO A 261 -5.98 1.26 -1.15
C PRO A 261 -5.31 2.28 -0.23
N VAL A 262 -4.29 3.01 -0.72
CA VAL A 262 -3.58 4.05 0.04
C VAL A 262 -4.51 5.22 0.39
N ASN A 263 -5.35 5.66 -0.56
CA ASN A 263 -6.31 6.74 -0.31
C ASN A 263 -7.42 6.31 0.66
N THR A 264 -7.78 5.02 0.65
CA THR A 264 -8.75 4.45 1.60
C THR A 264 -8.16 4.39 3.02
N LEU A 265 -6.87 4.02 3.16
CA LEU A 265 -6.20 3.92 4.47
C LEU A 265 -6.17 5.23 5.24
N VAL A 266 -6.05 6.37 4.56
CA VAL A 266 -6.03 7.70 5.19
C VAL A 266 -7.44 8.27 5.46
N LEU A 267 -8.49 7.69 4.88
CA LEU A 267 -9.84 8.23 4.96
C LEU A 267 -10.41 8.17 6.39
N GLY A 268 -10.18 7.06 7.10
CA GLY A 268 -10.61 6.86 8.48
C GLY A 268 -9.84 7.74 9.47
N PRO A 269 -8.51 7.57 9.62
CA PRO A 269 -7.69 8.32 10.57
C PRO A 269 -7.67 9.84 10.29
N GLY A 270 -7.75 10.23 9.02
CA GLY A 270 -7.76 11.64 8.59
C GLY A 270 -9.13 12.31 8.67
N ASN A 271 -10.19 11.58 9.04
CA ASN A 271 -11.58 12.06 9.07
C ASN A 271 -12.02 12.73 7.76
N TYR A 272 -11.52 12.25 6.63
CA TYR A 272 -11.81 12.80 5.31
C TYR A 272 -13.18 12.31 4.81
N ARG A 273 -13.93 13.20 4.18
CA ARG A 273 -15.15 12.83 3.45
C ARG A 273 -14.83 12.58 1.99
N PHE A 274 -15.66 11.77 1.32
CA PHE A 274 -15.54 11.55 -0.13
C PHE A 274 -15.53 12.87 -0.93
N SER A 275 -16.28 13.88 -0.48
CA SER A 275 -16.29 15.22 -1.09
C SER A 275 -14.93 15.91 -1.07
N ASP A 276 -14.09 15.62 -0.09
CA ASP A 276 -12.80 16.29 0.08
C ASP A 276 -11.80 15.78 -0.95
N PHE A 277 -11.86 14.48 -1.26
CA PHE A 277 -11.11 13.86 -2.36
C PHE A 277 -11.50 14.43 -3.72
N VAL A 278 -12.79 14.64 -3.99
CA VAL A 278 -13.20 15.21 -5.28
C VAL A 278 -12.77 16.68 -5.38
N LYS A 279 -12.95 17.47 -4.31
CA LYS A 279 -12.60 18.90 -4.28
C LYS A 279 -11.11 19.16 -4.50
N LEU A 280 -10.24 18.34 -3.91
CA LEU A 280 -8.78 18.49 -4.03
C LEU A 280 -8.22 17.69 -5.20
N GLY A 281 -8.76 16.50 -5.44
CA GLY A 281 -8.29 15.58 -6.46
C GLY A 281 -8.57 16.06 -7.88
N VAL A 282 -9.74 16.64 -8.16
CA VAL A 282 -10.06 17.11 -9.53
C VAL A 282 -9.08 18.21 -9.99
N PRO A 283 -8.86 19.31 -9.23
CA PRO A 283 -7.85 20.30 -9.61
C PRO A 283 -6.45 19.72 -9.77
N PHE A 284 -6.06 18.79 -8.91
CA PHE A 284 -4.74 18.18 -8.96
C PHE A 284 -4.57 17.25 -10.16
N THR A 285 -5.59 16.44 -10.48
CA THR A 285 -5.61 15.62 -11.70
C THR A 285 -5.53 16.49 -12.97
N VAL A 286 -6.21 17.64 -13.00
CA VAL A 286 -6.12 18.59 -14.13
C VAL A 286 -4.70 19.17 -14.24
N LEU A 287 -4.07 19.53 -13.12
CA LEU A 287 -2.69 20.01 -13.12
C LEU A 287 -1.72 18.94 -13.66
N VAL A 288 -1.86 17.69 -13.20
CA VAL A 288 -1.05 16.56 -13.69
C VAL A 288 -1.29 16.32 -15.17
N MET A 289 -2.53 16.41 -15.65
CA MET A 289 -2.86 16.31 -17.07
C MET A 289 -2.11 17.36 -17.89
N LEU A 290 -2.16 18.63 -17.49
CA LEU A 290 -1.48 19.73 -18.19
C LEU A 290 0.03 19.51 -18.24
N VAL A 291 0.64 19.13 -17.11
CA VAL A 291 2.08 18.83 -17.04
C VAL A 291 2.42 17.67 -17.98
N CYS A 292 1.66 16.59 -17.95
CA CYS A 292 1.94 15.42 -18.77
C CYS A 292 1.81 15.70 -20.28
N VAL A 293 0.76 16.40 -20.70
CA VAL A 293 0.53 16.74 -22.11
C VAL A 293 1.66 17.59 -22.68
N VAL A 294 2.31 18.42 -21.86
CA VAL A 294 3.47 19.23 -22.27
C VAL A 294 4.78 18.44 -22.19
N LEU A 295 5.01 17.72 -21.09
CA LEU A 295 6.31 17.12 -20.79
C LEU A 295 6.54 15.79 -21.53
N ILE A 296 5.49 14.98 -21.68
CA ILE A 296 5.62 13.62 -22.26
C ILE A 296 6.08 13.67 -23.71
N PRO A 297 5.51 14.50 -24.61
CA PRO A 297 5.98 14.59 -26.00
C PRO A 297 7.42 15.10 -26.12
N VAL A 298 7.89 15.88 -25.15
CA VAL A 298 9.27 16.41 -25.12
C VAL A 298 10.26 15.35 -24.66
N LEU A 299 9.89 14.54 -23.66
CA LEU A 299 10.74 13.47 -23.13
C LEU A 299 10.70 12.19 -23.98
N PHE A 300 9.57 11.92 -24.64
CA PHE A 300 9.31 10.73 -25.45
C PHE A 300 8.74 11.12 -26.83
N PRO A 301 9.59 11.57 -27.77
CA PRO A 301 9.16 11.96 -29.11
C PRO A 301 8.64 10.82 -30.00
#